data_AF-A0A1H2R166-F1
#
_entry.id   AF-A0A1H2R166-F1
#
_cell.length_a   1.000
_cell.length_b   1.000
_cell.length_c   1.000
_cell.angle_alpha   90.00
_cell.angle_beta   90.00
_cell.angle_gamma   90.00
#
_symmetry.space_group_name_H-M   'P 1'
#
loop_
_entity.id
_entity.type
_entity.pdbx_description
1 polymer ?
#
loop_
_entity_poly.entity_id
_entity_poly.type
_entity_poly.pdbx_seq_one_letter_code
_entity_poly.pdbx_strand_id
1 'polypeptide(L)' 'MAGRYHVVCHECAFEGLYEDSSVAEGQRDAHASSSGHRMSLRDISSQETPGLSQ' A
#
# COMPACT_ATOMS: atom_id res chain seq x y z
N MET A 1 8.92 -14.07 5.75
CA MET A 1 7.47 -14.05 5.46
C MET A 1 7.26 -12.94 4.45
N ALA A 2 6.89 -13.25 3.21
CA ALA A 2 6.62 -12.23 2.19
C ALA A 2 5.25 -11.64 2.47
N GLY A 3 5.20 -10.37 2.89
CA GLY A 3 3.98 -9.66 3.21
C GLY A 3 3.63 -8.74 2.06
N ARG A 4 2.42 -8.82 1.49
CA ARG A 4 2.04 -7.89 0.42
C ARG A 4 1.41 -6.63 1.00
N TYR A 5 1.99 -5.47 0.70
CA TYR A 5 1.55 -4.16 1.16
C TYR A 5 1.11 -3.31 -0.02
N HIS A 6 -0.05 -2.68 0.11
CA HIS A 6 -0.60 -1.77 -0.89
C HIS A 6 -0.54 -0.33 -0.38
N VAL A 7 0.17 0.52 -1.11
CA VAL A 7 0.25 1.96 -0.88
C VAL A 7 -0.60 2.64 -1.93
N VAL A 8 -1.56 3.44 -1.48
CA VAL A 8 -2.44 4.20 -2.37
C VAL A 8 -2.43 5.67 -1.95
N CYS A 9 -2.32 6.55 -2.94
CA CYS A 9 -2.57 7.96 -2.76
C CYS A 9 -4.04 8.26 -3.05
N HIS A 10 -4.70 9.05 -2.20
CA HIS A 10 -6.12 9.40 -2.38
C HIS A 10 -6.32 10.65 -3.24
N GLU A 11 -5.23 11.34 -3.57
CA GLU A 11 -5.27 12.62 -4.29
C GLU A 11 -4.72 12.53 -5.71
N CYS A 12 -3.96 11.47 -6.02
CA CYS A 12 -3.44 11.22 -7.35
C CYS A 12 -3.51 9.73 -7.72
N ALA A 13 -3.27 9.39 -8.98
CA ALA A 13 -3.29 8.02 -9.50
C ALA A 13 -2.06 7.17 -9.08
N PHE A 14 -1.44 7.50 -7.95
CA PHE A 14 -0.31 6.74 -7.44
C PHE A 14 -0.82 5.54 -6.64
N GLU A 15 -0.46 4.35 -7.12
CA GLU A 15 -0.67 3.07 -6.43
C GLU A 15 0.61 2.22 -6.54
N GLY A 16 0.97 1.55 -5.46
CA GLY A 16 2.20 0.74 -5.37
C GLY A 16 1.99 -0.50 -4.54
N LEU A 17 2.45 -1.65 -5.05
CA LEU A 17 2.41 -2.94 -4.38
C LEU A 17 3.83 -3.37 -4.03
N TYR A 18 4.07 -3.70 -2.76
CA TYR A 18 5.38 -4.03 -2.23
C TYR A 18 5.32 -5.32 -1.41
N GLU A 19 6.42 -6.06 -1.36
CA GLU A 19 6.54 -7.31 -0.59
C GLU A 19 7.18 -7.10 0.80
N ASP A 20 7.62 -5.87 1.06
CA ASP A 20 8.29 -5.45 2.29
C ASP A 20 7.58 -4.22 2.88
N SER A 21 7.22 -4.30 4.16
CA SER A 21 6.58 -3.19 4.88
C SER A 21 7.46 -1.95 4.91
N SER A 22 8.76 -2.12 5.15
CA SER A 22 9.72 -1.02 5.24
C SER A 22 9.84 -0.27 3.91
N VAL A 23 9.80 -0.97 2.78
CA VAL A 23 9.80 -0.36 1.45
C VAL A 23 8.49 0.38 1.20
N ALA A 24 7.35 -0.24 1.52
CA ALA A 24 6.03 0.37 1.37
C ALA A 24 5.89 1.66 2.20
N GLU A 25 6.35 1.63 3.45
CA GLU A 25 6.35 2.80 4.33
C GLU A 25 7.27 3.91 3.82
N GLY A 26 8.46 3.56 3.33
CA GLY A 26 9.37 4.53 2.73
C GLY A 26 8.79 5.19 1.48
N GLN A 27 8.10 4.43 0.62
CA GLN A 27 7.44 4.97 -0.57
C GLN A 27 6.24 5.86 -0.23
N ARG A 28 5.45 5.45 0.77
CA ARG A 28 4.38 6.29 1.34
C ARG A 28 4.96 7.60 1.87
N ASP A 29 5.98 7.54 2.72
CA ASP A 29 6.54 8.74 3.34
C ASP A 29 7.19 9.68 2.32
N ALA A 30 7.98 9.13 1.39
CA ALA A 30 8.61 9.91 0.33
C ALA A 30 7.59 10.63 -0.54
N HIS A 31 6.49 9.96 -0.91
CA HIS A 31 5.44 10.58 -1.72
C HIS A 31 4.61 11.59 -0.92
N ALA A 32 4.26 11.28 0.34
CA ALA A 32 3.58 12.22 1.22
C ALA A 32 4.43 13.46 1.50
N SER A 33 5.75 13.31 1.67
CA SER A 33 6.69 14.42 1.89
C SER A 33 6.90 15.26 0.62
N SER A 34 7.02 14.61 -0.54
CA SER A 34 7.25 15.29 -1.82
C SER A 34 6.02 16.03 -2.33
N SER A 35 4.84 15.42 -2.22
CA SER A 35 3.60 15.98 -2.77
C SER A 35 2.65 16.58 -1.72
N GLY A 36 2.86 16.29 -0.43
CA GLY A 36 1.93 16.71 0.63
C GLY A 36 0.61 15.93 0.65
N HIS A 37 0.53 14.80 -0.06
CA HIS A 37 -0.72 14.07 -0.24
C HIS A 37 -1.05 13.12 0.91
N ARG A 38 -2.35 12.85 1.08
CA ARG A 38 -2.88 11.81 1.95
C ARG A 38 -2.74 10.44 1.32
N MET A 39 -1.98 9.60 2.02
CA MET A 39 -1.68 8.24 1.60
C MET A 39 -2.20 7.24 2.62
N SER A 40 -2.50 6.04 2.14
CA SER A 40 -2.84 4.90 2.98
C SER A 40 -1.93 3.74 2.63
N LEU A 41 -1.42 3.07 3.65
CA LEU A 41 -0.71 1.80 3.53
C LEU A 41 -1.58 0.74 4.17
N ARG A 42 -1.86 -0.31 3.41
CA ARG A 42 -2.66 -1.44 3.86
C ARG A 42 -1.90 -2.73 3.65
N ASP A 43 -1.83 -3.53 4.70
CA ASP A 43 -1.45 -4.94 4.57
C ASP A 43 -2.56 -5.67 3.80
N ILE A 44 -2.20 -6.20 2.64
CA ILE A 44 -3.05 -7.07 1.83
C ILE A 44 -2.49 -8.51 1.83
N SER A 45 -1.41 -8.78 2.56
CA SER A 45 -0.85 -10.12 2.75
C SER A 45 -1.87 -11.06 3.39
N SER A 46 -2.68 -10.52 4.29
CA SER A 46 -3.68 -11.26 5.07
C SER A 46 -5.06 -11.24 4.42
N GLN A 47 -5.23 -10.49 3.33
CA GLN A 47 -6.47 -10.49 2.57
C GLN A 47 -6.44 -11.70 1.64
N GLU A 48 -6.62 -12.88 2.24
CA GLU A 48 -7.20 -14.01 1.54
C GLU A 48 -8.47 -13.49 0.89
N THR A 49 -8.51 -13.47 -0.44
CA THR A 49 -9.62 -13.03 -1.28
C THR A 49 -10.96 -13.35 -0.59
N PRO A 50 -11.74 -12.37 -0.09
CA PRO A 50 -13.12 -12.62 0.29
C PRO A 50 -13.92 -12.78 -1.01
N GLY A 51 -13.79 -13.96 -1.61
CA GLY A 51 -14.23 -14.21 -2.98
C GLY A 51 -14.18 -15.69 -3.34
N LEU A 52 -14.55 -16.59 -2.42
CA LEU A 52 -15.13 -17.88 -2.81
C LEU A 52 -16.08 -18.37 -1.70
N SER A 53 -17.26 -17.77 -1.65
CA SER A 53 -18.44 -18.48 -1.12
C SER A 53 -19.47 -18.44 -2.23
N GLN A 54 -19.78 -19.65 -2.72
CA GLN A 54 -20.62 -19.97 -3.86
C GLN A 54 -22.05 -19.47 -3.74
#